data_AF-A0A947HIE6-F1
#
_entry.id   AF-A0A947HIE6-F1
#
_cell.length_a   1.000
_cell.length_b   1.000
_cell.length_c   1.000
_cell.angle_alpha   90.00
_cell.angle_beta   90.00
_cell.angle_gamma   90.00
#
_symmetry.space_group_name_H-M   'P 1'
#
loop_
_entity.id
_entity.type
_entity.pdbx_description
1 polymer ?
#
loop_
_entity_poly.entity_id
_entity_poly.type
_entity_poly.pdbx_seq_one_letter_code
_entity_poly.pdbx_strand_id
1 'polypeptide(L)'
;MSQKNNIHVVGTGTIGEPLIGILCVLRQQLGLDQITFHKATPRMTDRAKVQVLVQKGAILAATPETTDAFRKMGLEPQMTHTDAIAQAKVIIDCTPVGNDNKTQ
;
A
#
# COMPACT_ATOMS: atom_id res chain seq x y z
N MET A 1 5.48 8.49 -23.81
CA MET A 1 4.40 8.14 -22.86
C MET A 1 4.60 8.99 -21.61
N SER A 2 3.57 9.64 -21.08
CA SER A 2 3.69 10.35 -19.80
C SER A 2 4.01 9.33 -18.70
N GLN A 3 5.04 9.59 -17.89
CA GLN A 3 5.36 8.74 -16.76
C GLN A 3 4.24 8.81 -15.73
N LYS A 4 3.62 7.66 -15.40
CA LYS A 4 2.51 7.60 -14.44
C LYS A 4 2.97 8.08 -13.06
N ASN A 5 2.18 8.93 -12.44
CA ASN A 5 2.46 9.52 -11.13
C ASN A 5 1.89 8.62 -10.01
N ASN A 6 2.39 7.39 -9.95
CA ASN A 6 1.96 6.38 -8.99
C ASN A 6 2.76 6.48 -7.69
N ILE A 7 2.09 6.33 -6.55
CA ILE A 7 2.72 6.19 -5.23
C ILE A 7 2.50 4.78 -4.70
N HIS A 8 3.56 4.16 -4.19
CA HIS A 8 3.49 2.92 -3.45
C HIS A 8 3.83 3.16 -1.97
N VAL A 9 2.97 2.74 -1.05
CA VAL A 9 3.22 2.80 0.40
C VAL A 9 3.51 1.41 0.95
N VAL A 10 4.66 1.25 1.61
CA VAL A 10 5.05 -0.02 2.24
C VAL A 10 4.78 0.06 3.74
N GLY A 11 3.88 -0.79 4.22
CA GLY A 11 3.50 -0.84 5.63
C GLY A 11 2.23 -0.05 5.94
N THR A 12 1.36 -0.64 6.75
CA THR A 12 0.05 -0.09 7.14
C THR A 12 -0.03 0.11 8.67
N GLY A 13 1.09 0.52 9.26
CA GLY A 13 1.19 0.81 10.70
C GLY A 13 0.64 2.19 11.04
N THR A 14 1.05 2.73 12.20
CA THR A 14 0.61 4.02 12.74
C THR A 14 0.75 5.18 11.76
N ILE A 15 1.81 5.20 10.94
CA ILE A 15 2.05 6.24 9.93
C ILE A 15 1.46 5.87 8.58
N GLY A 16 1.68 4.63 8.13
CA GLY A 16 1.31 4.22 6.78
C GLY A 16 -0.20 4.26 6.52
N GLU A 17 -1.03 3.78 7.44
CA GLU A 17 -2.49 3.79 7.28
C GLU A 17 -3.07 5.20 7.07
N PRO A 18 -2.86 6.17 7.98
CA PRO A 18 -3.41 7.52 7.78
C PRO A 18 -2.82 8.20 6.56
N LEU A 19 -1.54 7.96 6.24
CA LEU A 19 -0.90 8.50 5.03
C LEU A 19 -1.59 8.00 3.76
N ILE A 20 -1.84 6.69 3.63
CA ILE A 20 -2.58 6.14 2.48
C ILE A 20 -3.96 6.80 2.38
N GLY A 21 -4.66 6.94 3.49
CA GLY A 21 -5.97 7.61 3.54
C GLY A 21 -5.92 9.06 3.03
N ILE A 22 -4.92 9.85 3.47
CA ILE A 22 -4.71 11.23 3.03
C ILE A 22 -4.38 11.29 1.53
N LEU A 23 -3.49 10.41 1.06
CA LEU A 23 -3.11 10.34 -0.36
C LEU A 23 -4.30 9.99 -1.25
N CYS A 24 -5.20 9.12 -0.81
CA CYS A 24 -6.44 8.83 -1.53
C CYS A 24 -7.35 10.06 -1.63
N VAL A 25 -7.51 10.82 -0.54
CA VAL A 25 -8.33 12.05 -0.51
C VAL A 25 -7.74 13.14 -1.40
N LEU A 26 -6.43 13.33 -1.35
CA LEU A 26 -5.72 14.37 -2.09
C LEU A 26 -5.25 13.93 -3.48
N ARG A 27 -5.60 12.71 -3.91
CA ARG A 27 -5.09 12.07 -5.15
C ARG A 27 -5.15 13.01 -6.35
N GLN A 28 -6.32 13.62 -6.58
CA GLN A 28 -6.52 14.55 -7.71
C GLN A 28 -5.75 15.86 -7.54
N GLN A 29 -5.73 16.43 -6.34
CA GLN A 29 -5.05 17.70 -6.05
C GLN A 29 -3.54 17.59 -6.22
N LEU A 30 -2.98 16.41 -5.91
CA LEU A 30 -1.55 16.10 -6.05
C LEU A 30 -1.21 15.57 -7.46
N GLY A 31 -2.19 15.46 -8.37
CA GLY A 31 -1.98 14.92 -9.71
C GLY A 31 -1.49 13.47 -9.73
N LEU A 32 -1.96 12.64 -8.78
CA LEU A 32 -1.56 11.25 -8.63
C LEU A 32 -2.48 10.33 -9.43
N ASP A 33 -1.90 9.35 -10.11
CA ASP A 33 -2.65 8.39 -10.93
C ASP A 33 -3.23 7.28 -10.05
N GLN A 34 -2.36 6.58 -9.32
CA GLN A 34 -2.73 5.44 -8.47
C GLN A 34 -1.98 5.46 -7.15
N ILE A 35 -2.66 4.98 -6.10
CA ILE A 35 -2.08 4.72 -4.79
C ILE A 35 -2.14 3.21 -4.57
N THR A 36 -0.99 2.57 -4.49
CA THR A 36 -0.88 1.16 -4.12
C THR A 36 -0.30 1.07 -2.70
N PHE A 37 -0.66 0.04 -1.95
CA PHE A 37 -0.08 -0.21 -0.65
C PHE A 37 0.18 -1.69 -0.41
N HIS A 38 1.24 -1.97 0.34
CA HIS A 38 1.60 -3.33 0.73
C HIS A 38 1.51 -3.51 2.24
N LYS A 39 0.96 -4.65 2.64
CA LYS A 39 0.92 -5.11 4.03
C LYS A 39 1.56 -6.49 4.13
N ALA A 40 2.69 -6.58 4.81
CA ALA A 40 3.50 -7.79 4.88
C ALA A 40 2.80 -8.98 5.56
N THR A 41 1.95 -8.75 6.56
CA THR A 41 1.26 -9.84 7.28
C THR A 41 -0.24 -9.67 7.18
N PRO A 42 -0.98 -10.63 6.59
CA PRO A 42 -2.44 -10.65 6.61
C PRO A 42 -2.92 -11.03 8.02
N ARG A 43 -3.52 -10.06 8.73
CA ARG A 43 -4.05 -10.25 10.09
C ARG A 43 -5.54 -9.93 10.09
N MET A 44 -6.36 -10.83 10.65
CA MET A 44 -7.81 -10.63 10.74
C MET A 44 -8.21 -9.34 11.46
N THR A 45 -7.44 -8.94 12.47
CA THR A 45 -7.62 -7.66 13.20
C THR A 45 -7.47 -6.43 12.31
N ASP A 46 -6.73 -6.55 11.20
CA ASP A 46 -6.49 -5.46 10.25
C ASP A 46 -7.45 -5.52 9.04
N ARG A 47 -8.35 -6.49 8.97
CA ARG A 47 -9.24 -6.70 7.80
C ARG A 47 -10.05 -5.45 7.47
N ALA A 48 -10.75 -4.90 8.48
CA ALA A 48 -11.61 -3.73 8.30
C ALA A 48 -10.80 -2.50 7.84
N LYS A 49 -9.59 -2.33 8.38
CA LYS A 49 -8.65 -1.27 7.98
C LYS A 49 -8.27 -1.38 6.50
N VAL A 50 -7.81 -2.55 6.07
CA VAL A 50 -7.43 -2.79 4.66
C VAL A 50 -8.63 -2.56 3.75
N GLN A 51 -9.81 -3.05 4.14
CA GLN A 51 -11.05 -2.86 3.39
C GLN A 51 -11.40 -1.38 3.20
N VAL A 52 -11.29 -0.56 4.25
CA VAL A 52 -11.55 0.89 4.18
C VAL A 52 -10.58 1.58 3.23
N LEU A 53 -9.29 1.22 3.24
CA LEU A 53 -8.31 1.80 2.31
C LEU A 53 -8.65 1.44 0.85
N VAL A 54 -9.06 0.20 0.60
CA VAL A 54 -9.51 -0.23 -0.74
C VAL A 54 -10.77 0.52 -1.18
N GLN A 55 -11.74 0.69 -0.29
CA GLN A 55 -12.95 1.49 -0.56
C GLN A 55 -12.65 2.96 -0.87
N LYS A 56 -11.55 3.51 -0.33
CA LYS A 56 -11.06 4.86 -0.65
C LYS A 56 -10.28 4.94 -1.97
N GLY A 57 -10.16 3.83 -2.71
CA GLY A 57 -9.50 3.75 -4.00
C GLY A 57 -8.01 3.40 -3.94
N ALA A 58 -7.50 2.99 -2.78
CA ALA A 58 -6.15 2.43 -2.71
C ALA A 58 -6.14 0.99 -3.22
N ILE A 59 -5.05 0.57 -3.87
CA ILE A 59 -4.91 -0.78 -4.42
C ILE A 59 -4.04 -1.61 -3.48
N LEU A 60 -4.61 -2.70 -2.96
CA LEU A 60 -3.84 -3.67 -2.17
C LEU A 60 -2.88 -4.42 -3.10
N ALA A 61 -1.59 -4.29 -2.81
CA ALA A 61 -0.53 -5.11 -3.37
C ALA A 61 -0.13 -6.19 -2.35
N ALA A 62 0.06 -7.42 -2.82
CA ALA A 62 0.45 -8.56 -1.99
C ALA A 62 1.63 -9.30 -2.62
N THR A 63 2.33 -10.09 -1.82
CA THR A 63 3.30 -11.07 -2.34
C THR A 63 2.58 -12.36 -2.71
N PRO A 64 3.19 -13.24 -3.54
CA PRO A 64 2.61 -14.55 -3.84
C PRO A 64 2.25 -15.35 -2.58
N GLU A 65 3.07 -15.26 -1.53
CA GLU A 65 2.91 -15.99 -0.27
C GLU A 65 1.73 -15.49 0.58
N THR A 66 1.34 -14.22 0.41
CA THR A 66 0.30 -13.58 1.22
C THR A 66 -1.02 -13.41 0.49
N THR A 67 -1.04 -13.59 -0.84
CA THR A 67 -2.21 -13.38 -1.70
C THR A 67 -3.42 -14.22 -1.26
N ASP A 68 -3.25 -15.53 -1.13
CA ASP A 68 -4.36 -16.43 -0.76
C ASP A 68 -4.88 -16.19 0.65
N ALA A 69 -4.02 -15.76 1.57
CA ALA A 69 -4.42 -15.40 2.92
C ALA A 69 -5.31 -14.15 2.91
N PHE A 70 -4.98 -13.11 2.12
CA PHE A 70 -5.86 -11.96 1.94
C PHE A 70 -7.20 -12.35 1.30
N ARG A 71 -7.18 -13.20 0.26
CA ARG A 71 -8.41 -13.69 -0.40
C ARG A 71 -9.34 -14.42 0.55
N LYS A 72 -8.81 -15.29 1.41
CA LYS A 72 -9.58 -15.97 2.47
C LYS A 72 -10.23 -15.00 3.45
N MET A 73 -9.68 -13.79 3.60
CA MET A 73 -10.26 -12.71 4.39
C MET A 73 -11.27 -11.86 3.60
N GLY A 74 -11.56 -12.19 2.34
CA GLY A 74 -12.39 -11.38 1.45
C GLY A 74 -11.74 -10.07 1.02
N LEU A 75 -10.42 -10.00 1.02
CA LEU A 75 -9.63 -8.88 0.50
C LEU A 75 -8.94 -9.37 -0.78
N GLU A 76 -9.21 -8.74 -1.92
CA GLU A 76 -8.60 -9.12 -3.20
C GLU A 76 -7.42 -8.20 -3.51
N PRO A 77 -6.16 -8.69 -3.42
CA PRO A 77 -5.03 -7.95 -3.95
C PRO A 77 -5.17 -7.83 -5.47
N GLN A 78 -4.96 -6.64 -6.02
CA GLN A 78 -5.07 -6.40 -7.47
C GLN A 78 -3.70 -6.25 -8.15
N MET A 79 -2.62 -6.37 -7.37
CA MET A 79 -1.27 -6.18 -7.85
C MET A 79 -0.28 -7.00 -7.02
N THR A 80 0.83 -7.42 -7.63
CA THR A 80 1.94 -7.97 -6.85
C THR A 80 2.72 -6.82 -6.20
N HIS A 81 3.36 -7.07 -5.06
CA HIS A 81 4.23 -6.09 -4.40
C HIS A 81 5.36 -5.62 -5.34
N THR A 82 5.95 -6.54 -6.10
CA THR A 82 7.01 -6.26 -7.07
C THR A 82 6.51 -5.37 -8.22
N ASP A 83 5.33 -5.65 -8.78
CA ASP A 83 4.75 -4.82 -9.84
C ASP A 83 4.43 -3.42 -9.34
N ALA A 84 3.91 -3.31 -8.11
CA ALA A 84 3.64 -2.02 -7.49
C ALA A 84 4.91 -1.18 -7.30
N ILE A 85 6.03 -1.80 -6.91
CA ILE A 85 7.34 -1.15 -6.83
C ILE A 85 7.82 -0.71 -8.22
N ALA A 86 7.77 -1.61 -9.21
CA ALA A 86 8.27 -1.33 -10.56
C ALA A 86 7.50 -0.19 -11.26
N GLN A 87 6.21 -0.02 -10.94
CA GLN A 87 5.37 1.03 -11.52
C GLN A 87 5.31 2.31 -10.67
N ALA A 88 5.88 2.31 -9.46
CA ALA A 88 5.85 3.46 -8.57
C ALA A 88 6.84 4.52 -9.02
N LYS A 89 6.39 5.78 -9.04
CA LYS A 89 7.28 6.93 -9.17
C LYS A 89 7.92 7.29 -7.83
N VAL A 90 7.17 7.10 -6.74
CA VAL A 90 7.62 7.32 -5.37
C VAL A 90 7.22 6.12 -4.53
N ILE A 91 8.16 5.61 -3.73
CA ILE A 91 7.93 4.60 -2.70
C ILE A 91 8.06 5.30 -1.35
N ILE A 92 7.04 5.14 -0.51
CA ILE A 92 7.06 5.64 0.86
C ILE A 92 7.11 4.45 1.80
N ASP A 93 8.31 4.19 2.34
CA ASP A 93 8.52 3.12 3.31
C ASP A 93 8.13 3.60 4.72
N CYS A 94 7.05 3.01 5.25
CA CYS A 94 6.52 3.25 6.59
C CYS A 94 6.76 2.05 7.51
N THR A 95 7.73 1.19 7.20
CA THR A 95 8.08 0.03 8.02
C THR A 95 8.99 0.41 9.18
N PRO A 96 8.95 -0.34 10.30
CA PRO A 96 9.86 -0.11 11.42
C PRO A 96 11.35 -0.20 11.06
N VAL A 97 11.70 -0.91 9.97
CA VAL A 97 13.08 -1.12 9.49
C VAL A 97 13.79 0.20 9.20
N GLY A 98 13.05 1.26 8.87
CA GLY A 98 13.63 2.59 8.72
C GLY A 98 14.33 3.13 9.97
N ASN A 99 14.03 2.61 11.17
CA ASN A 99 14.78 2.96 12.38
C ASN A 99 16.12 2.22 12.47
N ASP A 100 16.17 0.96 12.03
CA ASP A 100 17.40 0.15 12.03
C ASP A 100 18.43 0.74 11.05
N ASN A 101 17.96 1.25 9.91
CA ASN A 101 18.80 1.91 8.90
C ASN A 101 19.46 3.22 9.39
N LYS A 102 19.02 3.80 10.51
CA LYS A 102 19.66 5.01 11.10
C LYS A 102 20.87 4.70 11.97
N THR A 103 21.06 3.42 12.30
CA THR A 103 22.14 2.95 13.17
C THR A 103 23.36 2.45 12.40
N GLN A 104 23.29 2.51 11.06
CA GLN A 104 24.41 2.32 10.14
C GLN A 104 25.07 3.67 9.81
#